data_AF-A0A5D4JPG6-F1
#
_entry.id   AF-A0A5D4JPG6-F1
#
_cell.length_a   1.000
_cell.length_b   1.000
_cell.length_c   1.000
_cell.angle_alpha   90.00
_cell.angle_beta   90.00
_cell.angle_gamma   90.00
#
_symmetry.space_group_name_H-M   'P 1'
#
loop_
_entity.id
_entity.type
_entity.pdbx_description
1 polymer ?
#
loop_
_entity_poly.entity_id
_entity_poly.type
_entity_poly.pdbx_seq_one_letter_code
_entity_poly.pdbx_strand_id
1 'polypeptide(L)'
;MKTSTAVLVAAVSVAAVGVAQLVQRDRQHKQASDATLSRIQIEWLARASQDEQEAARWAPEGVEPEQYQRMLSGNRMLCQLSLRWRLGVVTRRQLNLYADQLMMNATCRDYWKQFHSYREAEAQGKKRDETFNQAIGDAYTRAMKLAA
;
A
#
# COMPACT_ATOMS: atom_id res chain seq x y z
N MET A 1 -39.19 11.28 38.32
CA MET A 1 -37.94 11.89 37.79
C MET A 1 -36.79 10.89 37.63
N LYS A 2 -36.44 10.09 38.64
CA LYS A 2 -35.27 9.16 38.58
C LYS A 2 -35.36 8.08 37.48
N THR A 3 -36.55 7.55 37.24
CA THR A 3 -36.78 6.50 36.22
C THR A 3 -36.64 7.03 34.79
N SER A 4 -37.18 8.22 34.51
CA SER A 4 -37.06 8.88 33.20
C SER A 4 -35.60 9.17 32.84
N THR A 5 -34.79 9.64 33.79
CA THR A 5 -33.36 9.88 33.58
C THR A 5 -32.60 8.58 33.31
N ALA A 6 -32.90 7.50 34.05
CA ALA A 6 -32.27 6.20 33.84
C ALA A 6 -32.57 5.60 32.46
N VAL A 7 -33.83 5.71 31.99
CA VAL A 7 -34.24 5.25 30.65
C VAL A 7 -33.52 6.06 29.56
N LEU A 8 -33.39 7.38 29.74
CA LEU A 8 -32.72 8.25 28.78
C LEU A 8 -31.22 7.96 28.68
N VAL A 9 -30.56 7.75 29.82
CA VAL A 9 -29.15 7.34 29.87
C VAL A 9 -28.96 5.98 29.19
N ALA A 10 -29.81 4.99 29.49
CA ALA A 10 -29.73 3.68 28.87
C ALA A 10 -29.92 3.75 27.34
N ALA A 11 -30.89 4.53 26.86
CA ALA A 11 -31.13 4.72 25.42
C ALA A 11 -29.93 5.38 24.72
N VAL A 12 -29.33 6.41 25.33
CA VAL A 12 -28.12 7.07 24.80
C VAL A 12 -26.94 6.12 24.78
N SER A 13 -26.74 5.32 25.83
CA SER A 13 -25.66 4.32 25.87
C SER A 13 -25.82 3.25 24.79
N VAL A 14 -27.03 2.71 24.60
CA VAL A 14 -27.30 1.72 23.54
C VAL A 14 -27.08 2.32 22.16
N ALA A 15 -27.55 3.54 21.90
CA ALA A 15 -27.33 4.22 20.63
C ALA A 15 -25.83 4.47 20.38
N ALA A 16 -25.08 4.91 21.40
CA ALA A 16 -23.64 5.14 21.28
C ALA A 16 -22.87 3.85 20.98
N VAL A 17 -23.20 2.74 21.65
CA VAL A 17 -22.61 1.42 21.37
C VAL A 17 -22.97 0.94 19.97
N GLY A 18 -24.23 1.10 19.54
CA GLY A 18 -24.67 0.75 18.19
C GLY A 18 -23.90 1.51 17.10
N VAL A 19 -23.73 2.83 17.27
CA VAL A 19 -22.93 3.67 16.35
C VAL A 19 -21.47 3.23 16.35
N ALA A 20 -20.87 3.00 17.52
CA ALA A 20 -19.47 2.54 17.61
C ALA A 20 -19.26 1.19 16.90
N GLN A 21 -20.20 0.25 17.07
CA GLN A 21 -20.17 -1.05 16.39
C GLN A 21 -20.28 -0.91 14.87
N LEU A 22 -21.18 -0.05 14.37
CA LEU A 22 -21.31 0.19 12.93
C LEU A 22 -20.02 0.79 12.35
N VAL A 23 -19.44 1.78 13.01
CA VAL A 23 -18.15 2.38 12.60
C VAL A 23 -17.04 1.34 12.61
N GLN A 24 -16.99 0.47 13.63
CA GLN A 24 -15.99 -0.58 13.71
C GLN A 24 -16.17 -1.62 12.59
N ARG A 25 -17.41 -2.03 12.29
CA ARG A 25 -17.69 -2.98 11.20
C ARG A 25 -17.37 -2.38 9.84
N ASP A 26 -17.73 -1.13 9.57
CA ASP A 26 -17.35 -0.44 8.32
C ASP A 26 -15.83 -0.40 8.15
N ARG A 27 -15.09 -0.06 9.22
CA ARG A 27 -13.62 -0.10 9.21
C ARG A 27 -13.07 -1.50 8.92
N GLN A 28 -13.62 -2.53 9.58
CA GLN A 28 -13.20 -3.92 9.36
C GLN A 28 -13.52 -4.38 7.93
N HIS A 29 -14.69 -4.04 7.40
CA HIS A 29 -15.06 -4.35 6.01
C HIS A 29 -14.10 -3.69 5.02
N LYS A 30 -13.81 -2.39 5.18
CA LYS A 30 -12.84 -1.68 4.34
C LYS A 30 -11.45 -2.31 4.42
N GLN A 31 -10.97 -2.65 5.62
CA GLN A 31 -9.68 -3.32 5.80
C GLN A 31 -9.64 -4.71 5.15
N ALA A 32 -10.73 -5.48 5.25
CA ALA A 32 -10.84 -6.81 4.64
C ALA A 32 -10.89 -6.73 3.10
N SER A 33 -11.60 -5.75 2.55
CA SER A 33 -11.62 -5.46 1.11
C SER A 33 -10.24 -5.05 0.61
N ASP A 34 -9.57 -4.13 1.31
CA ASP A 34 -8.22 -3.68 0.99
C ASP A 34 -7.22 -4.85 1.02
N ALA A 35 -7.29 -5.70 2.05
CA ALA A 35 -6.41 -6.86 2.17
C ALA A 35 -6.65 -7.86 1.04
N THR A 36 -7.91 -8.13 0.71
CA THR A 36 -8.29 -9.03 -0.39
C THR A 36 -7.79 -8.52 -1.74
N LEU A 37 -8.06 -7.26 -2.08
CA LEU A 37 -7.63 -6.67 -3.36
C LEU A 37 -6.10 -6.65 -3.46
N SER A 38 -5.43 -6.29 -2.37
CA SER A 38 -3.97 -6.25 -2.35
C SER A 38 -3.35 -7.64 -2.46
N ARG A 39 -3.99 -8.66 -1.87
CA ARG A 39 -3.57 -10.06 -2.02
C ARG A 39 -3.65 -10.50 -3.48
N ILE A 40 -4.76 -10.22 -4.16
CA ILE A 40 -4.92 -10.53 -5.60
C ILE A 40 -3.80 -9.87 -6.41
N GLN A 41 -3.53 -8.58 -6.16
CA GLN A 41 -2.47 -7.86 -6.85
C GLN A 41 -1.08 -8.47 -6.58
N ILE A 42 -0.76 -8.78 -5.32
CA ILE A 42 0.53 -9.37 -4.94
C ILE A 42 0.69 -10.78 -5.54
N GLU A 43 -0.37 -11.58 -5.58
CA GLU A 43 -0.39 -12.91 -6.20
C GLU A 43 -0.22 -12.83 -7.72
N TRP A 44 -0.84 -11.85 -8.38
CA TRP A 44 -0.61 -11.61 -9.80
C TRP A 44 0.83 -11.16 -10.08
N LEU A 45 1.34 -10.19 -9.32
CA LEU A 45 2.74 -9.74 -9.45
C LEU A 45 3.73 -10.88 -9.20
N ALA A 46 3.45 -11.77 -8.25
CA ALA A 46 4.26 -12.95 -8.01
C ALA A 46 4.32 -13.86 -9.24
N ARG A 47 3.17 -14.16 -9.85
CA ARG A 47 3.09 -14.99 -11.07
C ARG A 47 3.77 -14.33 -12.27
N ALA A 48 3.42 -13.07 -12.55
CA ALA A 48 4.00 -12.32 -13.68
C ALA A 48 5.52 -12.08 -13.51
N SER A 49 6.02 -12.02 -12.28
CA SER A 49 7.48 -11.98 -12.02
C SER A 49 8.20 -13.32 -12.22
N GLN A 50 7.48 -14.43 -12.41
CA GLN A 50 8.03 -15.78 -12.52
C GLN A 50 7.75 -16.43 -13.88
N ASP A 51 6.82 -15.88 -14.67
CA ASP A 51 6.45 -16.34 -16.01
C ASP A 51 6.90 -15.31 -17.06
N GLU A 52 7.90 -15.69 -17.84
CA GLU A 52 8.47 -14.85 -18.90
C GLU A 52 7.45 -14.54 -20.00
N GLN A 53 6.56 -15.48 -20.35
CA GLN A 53 5.54 -15.25 -21.36
C GLN A 53 4.50 -14.24 -20.89
N GLU A 54 4.12 -14.31 -19.60
CA GLU A 54 3.26 -13.31 -19.00
C GLU A 54 3.94 -11.93 -18.97
N ALA A 55 5.21 -11.86 -18.57
CA ALA A 55 5.96 -10.61 -18.59
C ALA A 55 6.04 -10.01 -20.01
N ALA A 56 6.31 -10.83 -21.03
CA ALA A 56 6.39 -10.38 -22.42
C ALA A 56 5.07 -9.81 -22.95
N ARG A 57 3.92 -10.38 -22.56
CA ARG A 57 2.60 -9.87 -22.95
C ARG A 57 2.28 -8.48 -22.39
N TRP A 58 2.82 -8.16 -21.22
CA TRP A 58 2.50 -6.94 -20.47
C TRP A 58 3.63 -5.91 -20.45
N ALA A 59 4.79 -6.23 -21.04
CA ALA A 59 5.92 -5.33 -21.09
C ALA A 59 5.54 -4.04 -21.86
N PRO A 60 5.80 -2.85 -21.30
CA PRO A 60 5.62 -1.61 -22.03
C PRO A 60 6.50 -1.57 -23.28
N GLU A 61 6.06 -0.81 -24.28
CA GLU A 61 6.85 -0.60 -25.49
C GLU A 61 8.26 -0.08 -25.15
N GLY A 62 9.28 -0.70 -25.73
CA GLY A 62 10.68 -0.35 -25.49
C GLY A 62 11.27 -0.89 -24.18
N VAL A 63 10.56 -1.74 -23.44
CA VAL A 63 11.07 -2.44 -22.25
C VAL A 63 11.21 -3.93 -22.55
N GLU A 64 12.42 -4.47 -22.40
CA GLU A 64 12.64 -5.90 -22.58
C GLU A 64 11.86 -6.73 -21.55
N PRO A 65 11.25 -7.86 -21.93
CA PRO A 65 10.44 -8.69 -21.05
C PRO A 65 11.16 -9.08 -19.74
N GLU A 66 12.44 -9.47 -19.82
CA GLU A 66 13.25 -9.82 -18.64
C GLU A 66 13.46 -8.62 -17.70
N GLN A 67 13.65 -7.42 -18.27
CA GLN A 67 13.78 -6.20 -17.49
C GLN A 67 12.45 -5.88 -16.80
N TYR A 68 11.34 -6.01 -17.53
CA TYR A 68 10.01 -5.81 -16.98
C TYR A 68 9.69 -6.80 -15.86
N GLN A 69 9.98 -8.09 -16.07
CA GLN A 69 9.81 -9.15 -15.07
C GLN A 69 10.56 -8.86 -13.77
N ARG A 70 11.82 -8.38 -13.86
CA ARG A 70 12.55 -7.91 -12.68
C ARG A 70 11.82 -6.75 -12.02
N MET A 71 11.43 -5.71 -12.77
CA MET A 71 10.69 -4.57 -12.22
C MET A 71 9.37 -4.97 -11.53
N LEU A 72 8.66 -6.00 -12.03
CA LEU A 72 7.48 -6.55 -11.36
C LEU A 72 7.79 -7.16 -9.99
N SER A 73 8.98 -7.75 -9.82
CA SER A 73 9.45 -8.21 -8.51
C SER A 73 9.66 -7.04 -7.53
N GLY A 74 10.22 -5.92 -8.03
CA GLY A 74 10.34 -4.68 -7.26
C GLY A 74 8.97 -4.11 -6.87
N ASN A 75 8.03 -4.08 -7.83
CA ASN A 75 6.65 -3.65 -7.61
C ASN A 75 5.97 -4.48 -6.53
N ARG A 76 6.14 -5.81 -6.57
CA ARG A 76 5.58 -6.74 -5.57
C ARG A 76 5.99 -6.33 -4.15
N MET A 77 7.26 -6.00 -3.95
CA MET A 77 7.76 -5.61 -2.63
C MET A 77 7.16 -4.28 -2.16
N LEU A 78 7.06 -3.30 -3.07
CA LEU A 78 6.43 -2.01 -2.76
C LEU A 78 4.93 -2.15 -2.45
N CYS A 79 4.20 -3.00 -3.18
CA CYS A 79 2.79 -3.29 -2.91
C CYS A 79 2.59 -3.98 -1.55
N GLN A 80 3.47 -4.92 -1.19
CA GLN A 80 3.45 -5.53 0.15
C GLN A 80 3.67 -4.49 1.25
N LEU A 81 4.65 -3.59 1.10
CA LEU A 81 4.90 -2.53 2.09
C LEU A 81 3.75 -1.52 2.14
N SER A 82 3.20 -1.13 0.99
CA SER A 82 2.04 -0.24 0.88
C SER A 82 0.82 -0.81 1.62
N LEU A 83 0.55 -2.12 1.48
CA LEU A 83 -0.53 -2.78 2.22
C LEU A 83 -0.29 -2.68 3.74
N ARG A 84 0.91 -3.03 4.21
CA ARG A 84 1.25 -2.94 5.64
C ARG A 84 1.08 -1.51 6.17
N TRP A 85 1.45 -0.51 5.37
CA TRP A 85 1.24 0.89 5.67
C TRP A 85 -0.26 1.26 5.73
N ARG A 86 -1.07 0.86 4.74
CA ARG A 86 -2.52 1.13 4.69
C ARG A 86 -3.30 0.47 5.82
N LEU A 87 -2.89 -0.72 6.25
CA LEU A 87 -3.47 -1.41 7.40
C LEU A 87 -3.02 -0.85 8.75
N GLY A 88 -2.03 0.04 8.79
CA GLY A 88 -1.52 0.64 10.04
C GLY A 88 -0.60 -0.28 10.85
N VAL A 89 -0.10 -1.34 10.23
CA VAL A 89 0.85 -2.29 10.84
C VAL A 89 2.26 -1.69 10.91
N VAL A 90 2.52 -0.65 10.11
CA VAL A 90 3.82 0.02 9.98
C VAL A 90 3.68 1.48 10.41
N THR A 91 4.52 1.91 11.35
CA THR A 91 4.64 3.31 11.76
C THR A 91 5.39 4.14 10.72
N ARG A 92 5.30 5.47 10.75
CA ARG A 92 6.05 6.33 9.81
C ARG A 92 7.57 6.11 9.89
N ARG A 93 8.11 5.88 11.09
CA ARG A 93 9.54 5.55 11.28
C ARG A 93 9.92 4.24 10.58
N GLN A 94 9.12 3.20 10.77
CA GLN A 94 9.33 1.91 10.12
C GLN A 94 9.15 2.00 8.60
N LEU A 95 8.19 2.79 8.12
CA LEU A 95 8.01 3.03 6.68
C LEU A 95 9.28 3.59 6.06
N ASN A 96 9.86 4.63 6.65
CA ASN A 96 11.10 5.22 6.15
C ASN A 96 12.25 4.20 6.15
N LEU A 97 12.42 3.45 7.25
CA LEU A 97 13.45 2.40 7.35
C LEU A 97 13.28 1.32 6.28
N TYR A 98 12.07 0.82 6.08
CA TYR A 98 11.80 -0.23 5.09
C TYR A 98 11.90 0.31 3.65
N ALA A 99 11.53 1.57 3.42
CA ALA A 99 11.72 2.23 2.14
C ALA A 99 13.21 2.30 1.77
N ASP A 100 14.07 2.72 2.72
CA ASP A 100 15.52 2.74 2.52
C ASP A 100 16.05 1.33 2.20
N GLN A 101 15.63 0.32 2.96
CA GLN A 101 16.05 -1.06 2.73
C GLN A 101 15.63 -1.59 1.34
N LEU A 102 14.40 -1.30 0.89
CA LEU A 102 13.97 -1.66 -0.47
C LEU A 102 14.80 -0.95 -1.53
N MET A 103 15.11 0.33 -1.33
CA MET A 103 15.88 1.13 -2.29
C MET A 103 17.36 0.77 -2.35
N MET A 104 17.88 -0.05 -1.44
CA MET A 104 19.21 -0.68 -1.61
C MET A 104 19.22 -1.66 -2.78
N ASN A 105 18.08 -2.26 -3.15
CA ASN A 105 17.97 -3.21 -4.25
C ASN A 105 17.73 -2.49 -5.60
N ALA A 106 18.58 -2.78 -6.60
CA ALA A 106 18.49 -2.18 -7.93
C ALA A 106 17.12 -2.42 -8.59
N THR A 107 16.54 -3.60 -8.42
CA THR A 107 15.22 -3.95 -8.95
C THR A 107 14.10 -3.02 -8.47
N CYS A 108 14.15 -2.59 -7.20
CA CYS A 108 13.17 -1.63 -6.66
C CYS A 108 13.41 -0.23 -7.21
N ARG A 109 14.68 0.17 -7.38
CA ARG A 109 15.05 1.45 -7.98
C ARG A 109 14.65 1.55 -9.45
N ASP A 110 14.86 0.49 -10.22
CA ASP A 110 14.51 0.45 -11.64
C ASP A 110 13.00 0.55 -11.83
N TYR A 111 12.23 -0.22 -11.05
CA TYR A 111 10.77 -0.09 -11.05
C TYR A 111 10.33 1.31 -10.66
N TRP A 112 10.88 1.87 -9.58
CA TRP A 112 10.48 3.21 -9.12
C TRP A 112 10.80 4.26 -10.17
N LYS A 113 12.01 4.26 -10.72
CA LYS A 113 12.42 5.18 -11.78
C LYS A 113 11.45 5.15 -12.96
N GLN A 114 11.04 3.96 -13.39
CA GLN A 114 10.18 3.78 -14.56
C GLN A 114 8.70 4.09 -14.29
N PHE A 115 8.17 3.73 -13.12
CA PHE A 115 6.72 3.68 -12.88
C PHE A 115 6.21 4.54 -11.71
N HIS A 116 7.07 5.30 -11.02
CA HIS A 116 6.64 6.12 -9.86
C HIS A 116 5.53 7.11 -10.22
N SER A 117 5.60 7.75 -11.39
CA SER A 117 4.61 8.74 -11.83
C SER A 117 3.19 8.15 -11.89
N TYR A 118 3.03 6.91 -12.35
CA TYR A 118 1.74 6.22 -12.33
C TYR A 118 1.23 6.00 -10.90
N ARG A 119 2.11 5.61 -9.97
CA ARG A 119 1.72 5.44 -8.56
C ARG A 119 1.32 6.75 -7.92
N GLU A 120 2.00 7.84 -8.25
CA GLU A 120 1.68 9.18 -7.76
C GLU A 120 0.32 9.66 -8.28
N ALA A 121 0.03 9.42 -9.56
CA ALA A 121 -1.28 9.70 -10.14
C ALA A 121 -2.41 8.88 -9.47
N GLU A 122 -2.19 7.58 -9.23
CA GLU A 122 -3.17 6.72 -8.55
C GLU A 122 -3.45 7.13 -7.08
N ALA A 123 -2.45 7.76 -6.45
CA ALA A 123 -2.52 8.19 -5.06
C ALA A 123 -3.18 9.56 -4.90
N GLN A 124 -3.41 10.32 -5.96
CA GLN A 124 -3.94 11.67 -5.88
C GLN A 124 -5.28 11.72 -5.11
N GLY A 125 -5.33 12.57 -4.07
CA GLY A 125 -6.50 12.70 -3.20
C GLY A 125 -6.57 11.64 -2.10
N LYS A 126 -5.66 10.66 -2.09
CA LYS A 126 -5.53 9.64 -1.05
C LYS A 126 -4.29 9.91 -0.21
N LYS A 127 -4.43 10.78 0.79
CA LYS A 127 -3.32 11.26 1.63
C LYS A 127 -2.39 10.18 2.20
N ARG A 128 -2.93 8.99 2.49
CA ARG A 128 -2.15 7.86 3.00
C ARG A 128 -1.23 7.26 1.93
N ASP A 129 -1.69 7.19 0.69
CA ASP A 129 -0.93 6.67 -0.44
C ASP A 129 0.07 7.71 -0.94
N GLU A 130 -0.30 8.99 -0.94
CA GLU A 130 0.62 10.10 -1.21
C GLU A 130 1.79 10.09 -0.20
N THR A 131 1.47 9.92 1.08
CA THR A 131 2.46 9.79 2.14
C THR A 131 3.39 8.60 1.93
N PHE A 132 2.86 7.48 1.46
CA PHE A 132 3.65 6.29 1.14
C PHE A 132 4.61 6.59 0.00
N ASN A 133 4.09 7.08 -1.13
CA ASN A 133 4.88 7.38 -2.32
C ASN A 133 5.97 8.40 -2.03
N GLN A 134 5.68 9.43 -1.22
CA GLN A 134 6.69 10.39 -0.77
C GLN A 134 7.83 9.71 -0.02
N ALA A 135 7.53 8.81 0.94
CA ALA A 135 8.57 8.11 1.69
C ALA A 135 9.44 7.22 0.78
N ILE A 136 8.84 6.59 -0.24
CA ILE A 136 9.56 5.80 -1.24
C ILE A 136 10.43 6.70 -2.14
N GLY A 137 9.91 7.83 -2.61
CA GLY A 137 10.66 8.80 -3.42
C GLY A 137 11.84 9.43 -2.68
N ASP A 138 11.66 9.75 -1.41
CA ASP A 138 12.73 10.24 -0.54
C ASP A 138 13.83 9.18 -0.37
N ALA A 139 13.45 7.91 -0.15
CA ALA A 139 14.38 6.79 -0.04
C ALA A 139 15.14 6.53 -1.35
N TYR A 140 14.45 6.61 -2.49
CA TYR A 140 15.07 6.51 -3.81
C TYR A 140 16.13 7.59 -4.00
N THR A 141 15.77 8.84 -3.67
CA THR A 141 16.69 9.98 -3.78
C THR A 141 17.93 9.80 -2.91
N ARG A 142 17.78 9.29 -1.67
CA ARG A 142 18.92 8.97 -0.80
C ARG A 142 19.79 7.86 -1.39
N ALA A 143 19.19 6.78 -1.87
CA ALA A 143 19.91 5.66 -2.44
C ALA A 143 20.72 6.05 -3.68
N MET A 144 20.16 6.91 -4.56
CA MET A 144 20.87 7.39 -5.74
C MET A 144 22.05 8.32 -5.41
N LYS A 145 21.98 9.06 -4.29
CA LYS A 145 23.11 9.90 -3.82
C LYS A 145 24.26 9.09 -3.24
N LEU A 146 23.99 7.92 -2.67
CA LEU A 146 25.03 7.03 -2.11
C LEU A 146 25.70 6.16 -3.17
N ALA A 147 25.07 6.01 -4.34
CA ALA A 147 25.57 5.24 -5.47
C ALA A 147 26.35 6.10 -6.50
N ALA A 148 26.34 7.42 -6.34
CA ALA A 148 27.08 8.39 -7.14
C ALA A 148 28.40 8.75 -6.46
#